data_AF-A0A1I4C2U6-F1
#
_entry.id   AF-A0A1I4C2U6-F1
#
_cell.length_a   1.000
_cell.length_b   1.000
_cell.length_c   1.000
_cell.angle_alpha   90.00
_cell.angle_beta   90.00
_cell.angle_gamma   90.00
#
_symmetry.space_group_name_H-M   'P 1'
#
loop_
_entity.id
_entity.type
_entity.pdbx_description
1 polymer ?
#
loop_
_entity_poly.entity_id
_entity_poly.type
_entity_poly.pdbx_seq_one_letter_code
_entity_poly.pdbx_strand_id
1 'polypeptide(L)'
;MPKLDKDADVEVKLDPEAAMLHQAIPDELRRGLFEAPGSRVVAVVELASTSYTGHAAGEDKAPQVKLRVTLAEVATDAEQIQQLREVQRAMMRRRRMQDTLDELGPGSHDAERAVAELLAHHPTEGEFEAHQEQQQRRSRRGGVRVEQRG
;
A
#
# COMPACT_ATOMS: atom_id res chain seq x y z
N MET A 1 -29.79 -9.67 2.95
CA MET A 1 -28.97 -9.21 4.10
C MET A 1 -29.86 -8.49 5.09
N PRO A 2 -29.65 -8.64 6.41
CA PRO A 2 -30.39 -7.89 7.40
C PRO A 2 -30.08 -6.40 7.22
N LYS A 3 -31.12 -5.58 7.02
CA LYS A 3 -30.99 -4.12 7.00
C LYS A 3 -30.92 -3.67 8.45
N LEU A 4 -29.82 -3.03 8.82
CA LEU A 4 -29.69 -2.34 10.10
C LEU A 4 -30.70 -1.19 10.14
N ASP A 5 -31.28 -0.95 11.32
CA ASP A 5 -32.00 0.29 11.58
C ASP A 5 -31.08 1.48 11.33
N LYS A 6 -31.67 2.63 11.00
CA LYS A 6 -30.91 3.82 10.57
C LYS A 6 -29.86 4.23 11.61
N ASP A 7 -30.17 4.05 12.89
CA ASP A 7 -29.39 4.51 14.03
C ASP A 7 -28.71 3.35 14.78
N ALA A 8 -28.64 2.16 14.18
CA ALA A 8 -27.97 1.02 14.79
C ALA A 8 -26.46 1.11 14.60
N ASP A 9 -25.73 1.15 15.71
CA ASP A 9 -24.26 1.16 15.71
C ASP A 9 -23.70 -0.20 15.30
N VAL A 10 -22.62 -0.17 14.52
CA VAL A 10 -21.87 -1.37 14.13
C VAL A 10 -20.57 -1.45 14.91
N GLU A 11 -20.45 -2.50 15.72
CA GLU A 11 -19.21 -2.87 16.38
C GLU A 11 -18.24 -3.52 15.37
N VAL A 12 -17.02 -2.98 15.27
CA VAL A 12 -15.93 -3.61 14.50
C VAL A 12 -15.01 -4.33 15.47
N LYS A 13 -14.74 -5.61 15.21
CA LYS A 13 -13.79 -6.41 16.00
C LYS A 13 -12.47 -6.48 15.24
N LEU A 14 -11.42 -6.06 15.91
CA LEU A 14 -10.04 -6.11 15.43
C LEU A 14 -9.25 -7.09 16.29
N ASP A 15 -8.16 -7.62 15.74
CA ASP A 15 -7.20 -8.40 16.52
C ASP A 15 -6.68 -7.56 17.70
N PRO A 16 -6.37 -8.17 18.86
CA PRO A 16 -5.95 -7.46 20.06
C PRO A 16 -4.82 -6.44 19.83
N GLU A 17 -3.88 -6.77 18.94
CA GLU A 17 -2.74 -5.95 18.56
C GLU A 17 -3.14 -4.72 17.72
N ALA A 18 -4.32 -4.76 17.09
CA ALA A 18 -4.87 -3.72 16.24
C ALA A 18 -6.02 -2.95 16.90
N ALA A 19 -6.38 -3.27 18.15
CA ALA A 19 -7.53 -2.68 18.85
C ALA A 19 -7.53 -1.13 18.85
N MET A 20 -6.35 -0.51 18.84
CA MET A 20 -6.19 0.94 18.77
C MET A 20 -6.67 1.57 17.45
N LEU A 21 -6.76 0.80 16.37
CA LEU A 21 -7.27 1.26 15.07
C LEU A 21 -8.80 1.37 15.06
N HIS A 22 -9.50 0.83 16.07
CA HIS A 22 -10.96 0.89 16.14
C HIS A 22 -11.48 2.33 16.09
N GLN A 23 -10.79 3.24 16.81
CA GLN A 23 -11.15 4.67 16.85
C GLN A 23 -10.91 5.39 15.53
N ALA A 24 -10.00 4.88 14.69
CA ALA A 24 -9.68 5.48 13.40
C ALA A 24 -10.71 5.15 12.32
N ILE A 25 -11.62 4.19 12.53
CA ILE A 25 -12.67 3.82 11.58
C ILE A 25 -13.95 4.59 11.94
N PRO A 26 -14.41 5.55 11.10
CA PRO A 26 -15.65 6.28 11.32
C PRO A 26 -16.88 5.36 11.23
N ASP A 27 -17.96 5.70 11.92
CA ASP A 27 -19.17 4.87 12.02
C ASP A 27 -19.79 4.56 10.64
N GLU A 28 -19.73 5.51 9.71
CA GLU A 28 -20.19 5.33 8.33
C GLU A 28 -19.45 4.17 7.62
N LEU A 29 -18.13 4.06 7.83
CA LEU A 29 -17.33 2.97 7.26
C LEU A 29 -17.59 1.65 7.99
N ARG A 30 -17.82 1.67 9.30
CA ARG A 30 -18.21 0.46 10.06
C ARG A 30 -19.51 -0.12 9.52
N ARG A 31 -20.49 0.74 9.26
CA ARG A 31 -21.75 0.35 8.63
C ARG A 31 -21.52 -0.21 7.22
N GLY A 32 -20.71 0.46 6.40
CA GLY A 32 -20.36 -0.02 5.06
C GLY A 32 -19.73 -1.42 5.07
N LEU A 33 -18.84 -1.70 6.03
CA LEU A 33 -18.22 -3.01 6.20
C LEU A 33 -19.24 -4.11 6.57
N PHE A 34 -20.25 -3.77 7.38
CA PHE A 34 -21.33 -4.71 7.72
C PHE A 34 -22.29 -4.94 6.55
N GLU A 35 -22.68 -3.87 5.85
CA GLU A 35 -23.66 -3.93 4.76
C GLU A 35 -23.07 -4.50 3.46
N ALA A 36 -21.75 -4.46 3.28
CA ALA A 36 -21.04 -5.07 2.16
C ALA A 36 -19.90 -6.00 2.63
N PRO A 37 -20.20 -7.24 3.07
CA PRO A 37 -19.20 -8.21 3.48
C PRO A 37 -18.21 -8.50 2.35
N GLY A 38 -16.92 -8.55 2.69
CA GLY A 38 -15.83 -8.67 1.72
C GLY A 38 -15.33 -7.34 1.17
N SER A 39 -16.00 -6.23 1.47
CA SER A 39 -15.43 -4.90 1.27
C SER A 39 -14.19 -4.68 2.13
N ARG A 40 -13.34 -3.75 1.71
CA ARG A 40 -12.04 -3.48 2.33
C ARG A 40 -11.90 -1.98 2.50
N VAL A 41 -11.49 -1.57 3.69
CA VAL A 41 -11.00 -0.20 3.95
C VAL A 41 -9.48 -0.17 3.86
N VAL A 42 -8.92 1.02 3.64
CA VAL A 42 -7.46 1.23 3.55
C VAL A 42 -7.07 2.28 4.57
N ALA A 43 -6.00 2.03 5.31
CA ALA A 43 -5.53 2.93 6.35
C ALA A 43 -4.04 3.25 6.18
N VAL A 44 -3.63 4.40 6.71
CA VAL A 44 -2.24 4.78 6.93
C VAL A 44 -1.98 4.73 8.43
N VAL A 45 -0.85 4.13 8.80
CA VAL A 45 -0.41 4.06 10.19
C VAL A 45 1.00 4.64 10.32
N GLU A 46 1.22 5.39 11.39
CA GLU A 46 2.56 5.82 11.80
C GLU A 46 3.05 4.94 12.95
N LEU A 47 4.29 4.46 12.83
CA LEU A 47 4.93 3.60 13.83
C LEU A 47 6.11 4.35 14.46
N ALA A 48 6.09 4.48 15.79
CA ALA A 48 7.21 4.98 16.56
C ALA A 48 7.93 3.84 17.29
N SER A 49 9.26 3.84 17.24
CA SER A 49 10.09 2.98 18.09
C SER A 49 9.98 3.43 19.55
N THR A 50 9.67 2.50 20.45
CA THR A 50 9.44 2.81 21.87
C THR A 50 10.48 2.20 22.80
N SER A 51 11.02 1.05 22.43
CA SER A 51 12.12 0.41 23.15
C SER A 51 12.85 -0.52 22.20
N TYR A 52 14.15 -0.68 22.38
CA TYR A 52 14.93 -1.71 21.71
C TYR A 52 15.65 -2.56 22.74
N THR A 53 15.91 -3.82 22.40
CA THR A 53 16.75 -4.72 23.18
C THR A 53 18.02 -4.98 22.35
N GLY A 54 19.14 -4.44 22.83
CA GLY A 54 20.48 -4.77 22.35
C GLY A 54 21.17 -5.58 23.42
N HIS A 55 21.56 -6.81 23.11
CA HIS A 55 22.12 -7.73 24.10
C HIS A 55 23.63 -7.54 24.25
N ALA A 56 24.14 -7.78 25.46
CA ALA A 56 25.57 -7.87 25.71
C ALA A 56 26.16 -9.10 24.98
N ALA A 57 27.45 -9.08 24.67
CA ALA A 57 28.13 -10.19 24.02
C ALA A 57 27.96 -11.50 24.83
N GLY A 58 27.24 -12.48 24.26
CA GLY A 58 27.01 -13.80 24.85
C GLY A 58 25.56 -14.10 25.26
N GLU A 59 24.63 -13.16 25.14
CA GLU A 59 23.19 -13.47 25.31
C GLU A 59 22.60 -13.99 24.00
N ASP A 60 22.00 -15.19 24.03
CA ASP A 60 21.35 -15.81 22.87
C ASP A 60 19.92 -15.28 22.67
N LYS A 61 19.84 -13.98 22.37
CA LYS A 61 18.59 -13.32 21.99
C LYS A 61 18.81 -12.47 20.76
N ALA A 62 17.95 -12.67 19.76
CA ALA A 62 17.91 -11.82 18.60
C ALA A 62 17.57 -10.38 19.02
N PRO A 63 18.20 -9.34 18.42
CA PRO A 63 17.83 -7.95 18.65
C PRO A 63 16.35 -7.72 18.34
N GLN A 64 15.62 -7.04 19.22
CA GLN A 64 14.20 -6.73 19.01
C GLN A 64 13.94 -5.24 19.18
N VAL A 65 13.06 -4.68 18.35
CA VAL A 65 12.55 -3.32 18.45
C VAL A 65 11.04 -3.38 18.66
N LYS A 66 10.57 -2.70 19.71
CA LYS A 66 9.14 -2.55 20.00
C LYS A 66 8.61 -1.28 19.33
N LEU A 67 7.65 -1.46 18.44
CA LEU A 67 6.95 -0.37 17.78
C LEU A 67 5.61 -0.08 18.47
N ARG A 68 5.17 1.18 18.40
CA ARG A 68 3.82 1.63 18.79
C ARG A 68 3.21 2.38 17.62
N VAL A 69 1.94 2.13 17.34
CA VAL A 69 1.16 2.98 16.44
C VAL A 69 0.89 4.31 17.13
N THR A 70 1.39 5.41 16.56
CA THR A 70 1.19 6.78 17.08
C THR A 70 0.06 7.50 16.37
N LEU A 71 -0.21 7.16 15.12
CA LEU A 71 -1.26 7.73 14.30
C LEU A 71 -1.88 6.65 13.42
N ALA A 72 -3.18 6.73 13.22
CA ALA A 72 -3.94 5.84 12.36
C ALA A 72 -5.07 6.62 11.70
N GLU A 73 -5.10 6.64 10.38
CA GLU A 73 -6.13 7.32 9.59
C GLU A 73 -6.66 6.38 8.52
N VAL A 74 -7.98 6.34 8.35
CA VAL A 74 -8.67 5.46 7.39
C VAL A 74 -9.21 6.30 6.25
N ALA A 75 -8.95 5.88 5.02
CA ALA A 75 -9.50 6.53 3.84
C ALA A 75 -11.03 6.42 3.82
N THR A 76 -11.71 7.56 3.69
CA THR A 76 -13.17 7.65 3.77
C THR A 76 -13.86 7.64 2.41
N ASP A 77 -13.11 7.93 1.34
CA ASP A 77 -13.64 8.02 -0.02
C ASP A 77 -12.79 7.23 -1.04
N ALA A 78 -13.36 7.04 -2.23
CA ALA A 78 -12.74 6.26 -3.30
C ALA A 78 -11.43 6.90 -3.83
N GLU A 79 -11.32 8.22 -3.81
CA GLU A 79 -10.14 8.94 -4.30
C GLU A 79 -8.96 8.69 -3.36
N GLN A 80 -9.16 8.87 -2.06
CA GLN A 80 -8.17 8.56 -1.03
C GLN A 80 -7.76 7.09 -1.08
N ILE A 81 -8.72 6.17 -1.21
CA ILE A 81 -8.42 4.74 -1.35
C ILE A 81 -7.52 4.52 -2.58
N GLN A 82 -7.84 5.11 -3.73
CA GLN A 82 -7.06 4.96 -4.95
C GLN A 82 -5.63 5.50 -4.79
N GLN A 83 -5.47 6.66 -4.15
CA GLN A 83 -4.17 7.26 -3.86
C GLN A 83 -3.33 6.36 -2.96
N LEU A 84 -3.90 5.85 -1.85
CA LEU A 84 -3.20 4.94 -0.94
C LEU A 84 -2.82 3.62 -1.60
N ARG A 85 -3.68 3.08 -2.48
CA ARG A 85 -3.38 1.87 -3.25
C ARG A 85 -2.22 2.09 -4.23
N GLU A 86 -2.09 3.28 -4.83
CA GLU A 86 -0.94 3.57 -5.68
C GLU A 86 0.35 3.67 -4.88
N VAL A 87 0.32 4.31 -3.71
CA VAL A 87 1.47 4.33 -2.78
C VAL A 87 1.86 2.90 -2.38
N GLN A 88 0.88 2.06 -2.03
CA GLN A 88 1.11 0.65 -1.72
C GLN A 88 1.78 -0.10 -2.90
N ARG A 89 1.29 0.10 -4.12
CA ARG A 89 1.89 -0.50 -5.33
C ARG A 89 3.31 -0.02 -5.55
N ALA A 90 3.60 1.27 -5.36
CA ALA A 90 4.95 1.82 -5.47
C ALA A 90 5.92 1.18 -4.47
N MET A 91 5.49 1.02 -3.20
CA MET A 91 6.29 0.34 -2.17
C MET A 91 6.52 -1.14 -2.51
N MET A 92 5.49 -1.83 -3.03
CA MET A 92 5.61 -3.23 -3.45
C MET A 92 6.61 -3.39 -4.60
N ARG A 93 6.54 -2.53 -5.63
CA ARG A 93 7.51 -2.53 -6.75
C ARG A 93 8.93 -2.35 -6.24
N ARG A 94 9.15 -1.39 -5.32
CA ARG A 94 10.46 -1.17 -4.70
C ARG A 94 10.97 -2.42 -3.97
N ARG A 95 10.12 -3.11 -3.19
CA ARG A 95 10.51 -4.34 -2.48
C ARG A 95 10.85 -5.49 -3.43
N ARG A 96 10.11 -5.64 -4.53
CA ARG A 96 10.43 -6.60 -5.60
C ARG A 96 11.80 -6.31 -6.22
N MET A 97 12.09 -5.06 -6.53
CA MET A 97 13.40 -4.65 -7.04
C MET A 97 14.55 -4.88 -6.03
N GLN A 98 14.23 -5.04 -4.75
CA GLN A 98 15.19 -5.26 -3.67
C GLN A 98 15.22 -6.72 -3.19
N ASP A 99 14.48 -7.64 -3.84
CA ASP A 99 14.33 -9.05 -3.44
C ASP A 99 13.92 -9.26 -1.96
N THR A 100 13.19 -8.30 -1.38
CA THR A 100 12.72 -8.35 0.03
C THR A 100 11.25 -8.73 0.15
N LEU A 101 10.59 -9.11 -0.96
CA LEU A 101 9.16 -9.40 -0.94
C LEU A 101 8.86 -10.77 -0.31
N ASP A 102 9.74 -11.76 -0.50
CA ASP A 102 9.54 -13.15 -0.07
C ASP A 102 9.84 -13.38 1.43
N GLU A 103 10.33 -12.37 2.14
CA GLU A 103 10.58 -12.42 3.59
C GLU A 103 9.29 -12.23 4.43
N LEU A 104 8.18 -11.90 3.78
CA LEU A 104 6.88 -11.80 4.44
C LEU A 104 6.15 -13.14 4.29
N GLY A 105 6.07 -13.88 5.40
CA GLY A 105 5.29 -15.11 5.53
C GLY A 105 3.80 -14.95 5.11
N PRO A 106 3.03 -16.05 5.10
CA PRO A 106 1.80 -16.18 4.32
C PRO A 106 0.67 -15.28 4.86
N GLY A 107 0.65 -14.03 4.42
CA GLY A 107 -0.49 -13.12 4.55
C GLY A 107 -1.47 -13.34 3.40
N SER A 108 -2.77 -13.24 3.70
CA SER A 108 -3.88 -13.62 2.81
C SER A 108 -3.69 -13.23 1.33
N HIS A 109 -3.60 -14.27 0.49
CA HIS A 109 -3.36 -14.26 -0.95
C HIS A 109 -4.54 -13.70 -1.78
N ASP A 110 -4.88 -12.43 -1.62
CA ASP A 110 -5.93 -11.83 -2.47
C ASP A 110 -5.66 -10.36 -2.87
N ALA A 111 -4.44 -9.87 -2.61
CA ALA A 111 -3.94 -8.64 -3.24
C ALA A 111 -3.25 -8.94 -4.59
N GLU A 112 -2.53 -10.06 -4.68
CA GLU A 112 -1.82 -10.46 -5.90
C GLU A 112 -2.75 -10.77 -7.06
N ARG A 113 -3.88 -11.46 -6.80
CA ARG A 113 -4.87 -11.79 -7.83
C ARG A 113 -5.59 -10.56 -8.35
N ALA A 114 -6.01 -9.66 -7.46
CA ALA A 114 -6.65 -8.39 -7.84
C ALA A 114 -5.70 -7.47 -8.62
N VAL A 115 -4.40 -7.49 -8.32
CA VAL A 115 -3.38 -6.74 -9.07
C VAL A 115 -3.09 -7.40 -10.42
N ALA A 116 -3.04 -8.73 -10.50
CA ALA A 116 -2.83 -9.46 -11.75
C ALA A 116 -4.00 -9.26 -12.74
N GLU A 117 -5.25 -9.26 -12.25
CA GLU A 117 -6.43 -9.00 -13.09
C GLU A 117 -6.49 -7.55 -13.59
N LEU A 118 -6.07 -6.56 -12.78
CA LEU A 118 -6.04 -5.16 -13.20
C LEU A 118 -4.94 -4.88 -14.24
N LEU A 119 -3.79 -5.53 -14.10
CA LEU A 119 -2.64 -5.36 -15.00
C LEU A 119 -2.78 -6.10 -16.33
N ALA A 120 -3.76 -7.01 -16.46
CA ALA A 120 -4.00 -7.77 -17.70
C ALA A 120 -4.41 -6.91 -18.91
N HIS A 121 -4.84 -5.66 -18.70
CA HIS A 121 -5.28 -4.74 -19.75
C HIS A 121 -4.37 -3.51 -19.89
N HIS A 122 -3.24 -3.49 -19.20
CA HIS A 122 -2.26 -2.40 -19.27
C HIS A 122 -1.04 -2.79 -20.12
N PRO A 123 -0.36 -1.82 -20.75
CA PRO A 123 0.84 -2.09 -21.52
C PRO A 123 1.88 -2.81 -20.68
N THR A 124 2.44 -3.87 -21.24
CA THR A 124 3.51 -4.65 -20.65
C THR A 124 4.79 -3.84 -20.55
N GLU A 125 5.72 -4.28 -19.70
CA GLU A 125 7.02 -3.62 -19.49
C GLU A 125 7.80 -3.44 -20.81
N GLY A 126 7.77 -4.43 -21.71
CA GLY A 126 8.39 -4.32 -23.02
C GLY A 126 7.74 -3.27 -23.94
N GLU A 127 6.43 -3.03 -23.82
CA GLU A 127 5.74 -1.99 -24.59
C GLU A 127 6.07 -0.59 -24.07
N PHE A 128 6.27 -0.46 -22.75
CA PHE A 128 6.71 0.78 -22.12
C PHE A 128 8.15 1.13 -22.51
N GLU A 129 9.07 0.15 -22.51
CA GLU A 129 10.45 0.34 -22.94
C GLU A 129 10.56 0.69 -24.43
N ALA A 130 9.83 0.00 -25.30
CA ALA A 130 9.81 0.28 -26.74
C ALA A 130 9.29 1.71 -27.05
N HIS A 131 8.30 2.18 -26.28
CA HIS A 131 7.78 3.54 -26.40
C HIS A 131 8.81 4.59 -25.93
N GLN A 132 9.53 4.33 -24.82
CA GLN A 132 10.61 5.21 -24.35
C GLN A 132 11.77 5.29 -25.36
N GLU A 133 12.19 4.17 -25.94
CA GLU A 133 13.23 4.16 -26.95
C GLU A 133 12.85 4.95 -28.21
N GLN A 134 11.59 4.83 -28.67
CA GLN A 134 11.10 5.62 -29.80
C GLN A 134 11.09 7.12 -29.50
N GLN A 135 10.71 7.53 -28.28
CA GLN A 135 10.78 8.93 -27.87
C GLN A 135 12.22 9.46 -27.82
N GLN A 136 13.16 8.67 -27.28
CA GLN A 136 14.57 9.06 -27.23
C GLN A 136 15.20 9.15 -28.62
N ARG A 137 14.80 8.29 -29.57
CA ARG A 137 15.26 8.38 -30.97
C ARG A 137 14.69 9.61 -31.66
N ARG A 138 13.43 9.99 -31.36
CA ARG A 138 12.80 11.21 -31.89
C ARG A 138 13.44 12.48 -31.32
N SER A 139 13.76 12.51 -30.02
CA SER A 139 14.41 13.67 -29.39
C SER A 139 15.85 13.87 -29.89
N ARG A 140 16.61 12.80 -30.12
CA ARG A 140 17.97 12.86 -30.68
C ARG A 140 18.02 13.37 -32.14
N ARG A 141 16.96 13.15 -32.92
CA ARG A 141 16.87 13.67 -34.30
C ARG A 141 16.44 15.14 -34.39
N GLY A 142 15.86 15.70 -33.34
CA GLY A 142 15.40 17.10 -33.29
C GLY A 142 16.44 18.13 -32.84
N GLY A 143 17.63 17.70 -32.40
CA GLY A 143 18.62 18.54 -31.73
C GLY A 143 19.72 19.17 -32.59
N VAL A 144 19.65 19.15 -33.92
CA VAL A 144 20.69 19.75 -34.79
C VAL A 144 20.11 20.92 -35.58
N ARG A 145 20.10 22.11 -34.97
CA ARG A 145 20.13 23.40 -35.69
C ARG A 145 20.73 24.49 -34.80
N VAL A 146 21.44 25.43 -35.42
CA VAL A 146 22.19 26.61 -34.90
C VAL A 146 23.67 26.29 -34.59
N GLU A 147 24.71 26.95 -35.08
CA GLU A 147 25.01 27.92 -36.15
C GLU A 147 26.56 27.92 -36.23
N GLN A 148 27.16 28.04 -37.41
CA GLN A 148 28.29 28.96 -37.57
C GLN A 148 28.45 29.39 -39.03
N ARG A 149 28.29 30.69 -39.20
CA ARG A 149 28.36 31.49 -40.43
C ARG A 149 29.81 31.56 -40.93
N GLY A 150 29.95 31.69 -42.26
CA GLY A 150 31.14 32.27 -42.89
C GLY A 150 31.23 33.78 -42.67
#